data_AF-A0A940UW86-F1
#
_entry.id   AF-A0A940UW86-F1
#
_cell.length_a   1.000
_cell.length_b   1.000
_cell.length_c   1.000
_cell.angle_alpha   90.00
_cell.angle_beta   90.00
_cell.angle_gamma   90.00
#
_symmetry.space_group_name_H-M   'P 1'
#
loop_
_entity.id
_entity.type
_entity.pdbx_description
1 polymer ?
#
loop_
_entity_poly.entity_id
_entity_poly.type
_entity_poly.pdbx_seq_one_letter_code
_entity_poly.pdbx_strand_id
1 'polypeptide(L)' 'IDQDKCIRCGTCFEVCPPKFRAISKLEGAVPAPPPPDQRAVVKKAKEAAAE' A
#
# COMPACT_ATOMS: atom_id res chain seq x y z
N ILE A 1 10.81 6.11 -1.89
CA ILE A 1 12.07 5.51 -1.43
C ILE A 1 12.57 4.63 -2.57
N ASP A 2 13.75 4.91 -3.08
CA ASP A 2 14.43 4.08 -4.07
C ASP A 2 14.91 2.80 -3.38
N GLN A 3 14.36 1.64 -3.76
CA GLN A 3 14.60 0.39 -3.05
C GLN A 3 15.98 -0.20 -3.36
N ASP A 4 16.56 0.08 -4.52
CA ASP A 4 17.90 -0.39 -4.90
C ASP A 4 19.00 0.24 -4.03
N LYS A 5 18.74 1.45 -3.51
CA LYS A 5 19.65 2.17 -2.60
C LYS A 5 19.28 2.02 -1.13
N CYS A 6 18.17 1.36 -0.83
CA CYS A 6 17.65 1.28 0.53
C CYS A 6 18.45 0.28 1.36
N ILE A 7 19.24 0.79 2.31
CA ILE A 7 19.98 -0.02 3.29
C ILE A 7 19.11 -0.50 4.46
N ARG A 8 17.80 -0.23 4.42
CA ARG A 8 16.81 -0.63 5.46
C ARG A 8 17.13 -0.09 6.87
N CYS A 9 17.69 1.11 6.97
CA CYS A 9 18.01 1.75 8.26
C CYS A 9 16.78 2.12 9.12
N GLY A 10 15.58 2.20 8.53
CA GLY A 10 14.33 2.46 9.26
C GLY A 10 14.05 3.93 9.59
N THR A 11 15.00 4.86 9.40
CA THR A 11 14.82 6.28 9.75
C THR A 11 13.60 6.92 9.10
N CYS A 12 13.35 6.61 7.82
CA CYS A 12 12.19 7.14 7.09
C CYS A 12 10.84 6.73 7.70
N PHE A 13 10.77 5.55 8.33
CA PHE A 13 9.55 5.08 9.00
C PHE A 13 9.34 5.83 10.32
N GLU A 14 10.40 5.95 11.14
CA GLU A 14 10.36 6.63 12.45
C GLU A 14 9.99 8.11 12.34
N VAL A 15 10.55 8.82 11.35
CA VAL A 15 10.27 10.25 11.15
C VAL A 15 8.96 10.52 10.42
N CYS A 16 8.29 9.48 9.91
CA CYS A 16 7.06 9.67 9.15
C CYS A 16 5.93 10.10 10.09
N PRO A 17 5.33 11.29 9.88
CA PRO A 17 4.26 11.75 10.75
C PRO A 17 3.05 10.80 10.68
N PRO A 18 2.33 10.58 11.80
CA PRO A 18 1.18 9.67 11.84
C PRO A 18 0.04 10.10 10.91
N LYS A 19 -0.05 11.41 10.60
CA LYS A 19 -1.03 11.95 9.65
C LYS A 19 -0.84 11.42 8.22
N PHE A 20 0.40 11.16 7.81
CA PHE A 20 0.72 10.70 6.46
C PHE A 20 0.84 9.19 6.39
N ARG A 21 1.56 8.57 7.35
CA ARG A 21 1.81 7.12 7.41
C ARG A 21 2.17 6.54 6.03
N ALA A 22 3.07 7.24 5.32
CA ALA A 22 3.39 6.97 3.92
C ALA A 22 4.35 5.78 3.74
N ILE A 23 4.97 5.32 4.83
CA ILE A 23 5.88 4.18 4.83
C ILE A 23 5.29 3.09 5.72
N SER A 24 5.25 1.86 5.20
CA SER A 24 4.82 0.66 5.92
C SER A 24 5.92 -0.38 5.89
N LYS A 25 6.20 -1.01 7.03
CA LYS A 25 7.09 -2.16 7.11
C LYS A 25 6.28 -3.40 6.76
N LEU A 26 6.60 -4.04 5.64
CA LEU A 26 5.98 -5.31 5.24
C LEU A 26 6.83 -6.45 5.79
N GLU A 27 6.25 -7.20 6.72
CA GLU A 27 6.86 -8.38 7.32
C GLU A 27 6.16 -9.60 6.71
N GLY A 28 6.70 -10.11 5.60
CA GLY A 28 6.12 -11.27 4.90
C GLY A 28 6.33 -11.28 3.38
N ALA A 29 5.79 -12.32 2.73
CA ALA A 29 5.79 -12.42 1.27
C ALA A 29 4.87 -11.35 0.67
N VAL A 30 5.39 -10.59 -0.29
CA VAL A 30 4.57 -9.66 -1.08
C VAL A 30 3.44 -10.47 -1.73
N PRO A 31 2.16 -10.11 -1.54
CA PRO A 31 1.07 -10.83 -2.18
C PRO A 31 1.29 -10.78 -3.70
N ALA A 32 1.13 -11.94 -4.36
CA ALA A 32 1.31 -12.03 -5.81
C ALA A 32 0.44 -10.95 -6.48
N PRO A 33 0.99 -10.23 -7.49
CA PRO A 33 0.23 -9.19 -8.17
C PRO A 33 -1.07 -9.77 -8.71
N PRO A 34 -2.23 -9.10 -8.53
CA PRO A 34 -3.49 -9.62 -9.01
C PRO A 34 -3.43 -9.84 -10.54
N PRO A 35 -4.13 -10.87 -11.04
CA PRO A 35 -4.21 -11.13 -12.47
C PRO A 35 -4.74 -9.89 -13.21
N PRO A 36 -4.33 -9.66 -14.47
CA PRO A 36 -4.63 -8.45 -15.23
C PRO A 36 -6.13 -8.12 -15.31
N ASP A 37 -6.98 -9.14 -15.28
CA ASP A 37 -8.44 -9.04 -15.33
C ASP A 37 -9.06 -8.38 -14.07
N GLN A 38 -8.40 -8.48 -12.91
CA GLN A 38 -8.86 -7.92 -11.64
C GLN A 38 -8.21 -6.57 -11.31
N ARG A 39 -7.42 -5.99 -12.22
CA ARG A 39 -6.73 -4.70 -12.02
C ARG A 39 -7.65 -3.48 -12.21
N ALA A 40 -8.95 -3.68 -12.43
CA ALA A 40 -9.92 -2.61 -12.56
C ALA A 40 -10.16 -1.91 -11.22
N VAL A 41 -9.77 -0.64 -11.13
CA VAL A 41 -10.14 0.27 -10.03
C VAL A 41 -11.65 0.49 -10.11
N VAL A 42 -12.43 -0.38 -9.48
CA VAL A 42 -13.86 -0.11 -9.28
C VAL A 42 -13.93 1.05 -8.28
N LYS A 43 -14.12 2.27 -8.79
CA LYS A 43 -14.61 3.38 -7.96
C LYS A 43 -15.97 2.94 -7.45
N LYS A 44 -16.04 2.28 -6.29
CA LYS A 44 -17.29 1.81 -5.68
C LYS A 44 -18.03 3.02 -5.10
N ALA A 45 -18.49 3.90 -5.98
CA ALA A 45 -19.54 4.85 -5.68
C ALA A 45 -20.86 4.06 -5.72
N LYS A 46 -21.55 4.03 -4.56
CA LYS A 46 -22.98 3.71 -4.40
C LYS A 46 -23.41 2.29 -4.79
N GLU A 47 -23.61 1.42 -3.79
CA GLU A 47 -24.75 0.47 -3.72
C GLU A 47 -24.68 -0.32 -2.41
N ALA A 48 -25.34 0.24 -1.39
CA ALA A 48 -25.89 -0.43 -0.21
C ALA A 48 -27.03 0.45 0.33
N ALA A 49 -28.01 0.71 -0.54
CA ALA A 49 -29.35 1.20 -0.21
C ALA A 49 -30.26 0.70 -1.34
N ALA A 50 -31.27 -0.10 -0.96
CA ALA A 50 -32.07 -1.02 -1.79
C ALA A 50 -31.29 -2.29 -2.17
N GLU A 51 -31.67 -3.50 -1.75
CA GLU A 51 -33.00 -4.06 -1.48
C GLU A 51 -33.02 -4.88 -0.18
#